data_AF-A0A1Q8RMK2-F1
#
_entry.id   AF-A0A1Q8RMK2-F1
#
_cell.length_a   1.000
_cell.length_b   1.000
_cell.length_c   1.000
_cell.angle_alpha   90.00
_cell.angle_beta   90.00
_cell.angle_gamma   90.00
#
_symmetry.space_group_name_H-M   'P 1'
#
loop_
_entity.id
_entity.type
_entity.pdbx_description
1 polymer ?
#
loop_
_entity_poly.entity_id
_entity_poly.type
_entity_poly.pdbx_seq_one_letter_code
_entity_poly.pdbx_strand_id
1 'polypeptide(L)'
;MHAFTTIAAALLLAGVQAAPVVETRQVIYGCYFSGDGIVDRYISVGHDEDVPGQSGKVYHLDCGTTSSPRVGEIFAKCTVDDKEPFGITANASDKNGINCPIA
;
A
#
# COMPACT_ATOMS: atom_id res chain seq x y z
N MET A 1 -40.18 -62.31 -15.82
CA MET A 1 -38.75 -62.27 -16.15
C MET A 1 -38.33 -60.82 -16.21
N HIS A 2 -37.36 -60.47 -15.39
CA HIS A 2 -36.90 -59.12 -15.11
C HIS A 2 -36.27 -58.45 -16.33
N ALA A 3 -36.58 -57.17 -16.53
CA ALA A 3 -35.72 -56.26 -17.27
C ALA A 3 -35.82 -54.89 -16.60
N PHE A 4 -35.04 -54.71 -15.53
CA PHE A 4 -34.75 -53.40 -15.00
C PHE A 4 -33.78 -52.73 -15.96
N THR A 5 -34.27 -51.78 -16.75
CA THR A 5 -33.44 -50.91 -17.59
C THR A 5 -32.74 -49.90 -16.69
N THR A 6 -31.51 -50.23 -16.31
CA THR A 6 -30.52 -49.29 -15.75
C THR A 6 -30.26 -48.16 -16.74
N ILE A 7 -30.66 -46.93 -16.41
CA ILE A 7 -30.19 -45.73 -17.11
C ILE A 7 -29.02 -45.18 -16.30
N ALA A 8 -27.83 -45.29 -16.88
CA ALA A 8 -26.61 -44.74 -16.33
C ALA A 8 -26.69 -43.21 -16.30
N ALA A 9 -26.53 -42.62 -15.11
CA ALA A 9 -26.37 -41.19 -14.94
C ALA A 9 -24.98 -40.79 -15.47
N ALA A 10 -24.93 -40.16 -16.64
CA ALA A 10 -23.72 -39.50 -17.12
C ALA A 10 -23.53 -38.19 -16.34
N LEU A 11 -22.69 -38.22 -15.29
CA LEU A 11 -22.17 -37.00 -14.68
C LEU A 11 -21.32 -36.25 -15.70
N LEU A 12 -21.90 -35.23 -16.33
CA LEU A 12 -21.14 -34.20 -17.02
C LEU A 12 -20.45 -33.34 -15.96
N LEU A 13 -19.21 -33.71 -15.61
CA LEU A 13 -18.26 -32.83 -14.94
C LEU A 13 -17.91 -31.71 -15.93
N ALA A 14 -18.77 -30.71 -16.01
CA ALA A 14 -18.42 -29.43 -16.58
C ALA A 14 -17.31 -28.84 -15.70
N GLY A 15 -16.07 -28.92 -16.18
CA GLY A 15 -14.94 -28.28 -15.54
C GLY A 15 -15.23 -26.79 -15.46
N VAL A 16 -15.62 -26.34 -14.27
CA VAL A 16 -15.52 -24.94 -13.91
C VAL A 16 -14.02 -24.67 -13.87
N GLN A 17 -13.45 -24.21 -14.99
CA GLN A 17 -12.18 -23.51 -14.95
C GLN A 17 -12.47 -22.28 -14.10
N ALA A 18 -12.19 -22.37 -12.79
CA ALA A 18 -12.01 -21.20 -11.97
C ALA A 18 -10.89 -20.44 -12.67
N ALA A 19 -11.27 -19.39 -13.41
CA ALA A 19 -10.30 -18.42 -13.87
C ALA A 19 -9.47 -18.05 -12.64
N PRO A 20 -8.13 -17.96 -12.75
CA PRO A 20 -7.34 -17.49 -11.63
C PRO A 20 -7.97 -16.18 -11.20
N VAL A 21 -8.53 -16.14 -9.99
CA VAL A 21 -8.86 -14.89 -9.34
C VAL A 21 -7.51 -14.22 -9.22
N VAL A 22 -7.23 -13.31 -10.15
CA VAL A 22 -6.18 -12.31 -9.96
C VAL A 22 -6.68 -11.55 -8.76
N GLU A 23 -6.20 -11.94 -7.58
CA GLU A 23 -6.42 -11.21 -6.36
C GLU A 23 -5.65 -9.91 -6.54
N THR A 24 -6.31 -8.93 -7.16
CA THR A 24 -5.83 -7.56 -7.27
C THR A 24 -5.92 -6.95 -5.88
N ARG A 25 -5.05 -7.41 -4.96
CA ARG A 25 -4.75 -6.66 -3.76
C ARG A 25 -4.08 -5.39 -4.23
N GLN A 26 -4.84 -4.30 -4.25
CA GLN A 26 -4.29 -2.98 -4.42
C GLN A 26 -3.30 -2.77 -3.26
N VAL A 27 -1.99 -2.84 -3.57
CA VAL A 27 -0.95 -2.55 -2.58
C VAL A 27 -1.02 -1.05 -2.32
N ILE A 28 -1.45 -0.68 -1.12
CA ILE A 28 -1.50 0.71 -0.67
C ILE A 28 -0.16 1.02 -0.03
N TYR A 29 0.61 1.90 -0.65
CA TYR A 29 1.84 2.43 -0.08
C TYR A 29 1.54 3.66 0.81
N GLY A 30 2.48 4.02 1.69
CA GLY A 30 2.34 5.21 2.53
C GLY A 30 3.66 5.76 3.04
N CYS A 31 3.58 6.87 3.76
CA CYS A 31 4.72 7.61 4.29
C CYS A 31 4.51 7.88 5.78
N TYR A 32 5.54 7.64 6.58
CA TYR A 32 5.58 7.94 8.01
C TYR A 32 6.49 9.14 8.24
N PHE A 33 5.94 10.23 8.72
CA PHE A 33 6.69 11.46 8.99
C PHE A 33 7.04 11.59 10.46
N SER A 34 8.31 11.88 10.73
CA SER A 34 8.85 12.00 12.09
C SER A 34 9.89 13.12 12.18
N GLY A 35 9.76 13.99 13.18
CA GLY A 35 10.65 15.13 13.44
C GLY A 35 9.88 16.34 13.99
N ASP A 36 10.58 17.29 14.61
CA ASP A 36 10.00 18.41 15.38
C ASP A 36 8.82 18.00 16.30
N GLY A 37 8.97 16.89 17.04
CA GLY A 37 7.95 16.38 17.96
C GLY A 37 6.77 15.62 17.30
N ILE A 38 6.69 15.58 15.97
CA ILE A 38 5.78 14.70 15.23
C ILE A 38 6.38 13.29 15.24
N VAL A 39 5.56 12.29 15.62
CA VAL A 39 6.00 10.89 15.78
C VAL A 39 5.15 9.98 14.89
N ASP A 40 5.80 9.38 13.90
CA ASP A 40 5.26 8.37 12.99
C ASP A 40 3.90 8.75 12.41
N ARG A 41 3.74 10.01 12.01
CA ARG A 41 2.52 10.49 11.37
C ARG A 41 2.39 9.82 10.01
N TYR A 42 1.45 8.88 9.92
CA TYR A 42 1.16 8.18 8.68
C TYR A 42 0.29 9.02 7.74
N ILE A 43 0.71 9.11 6.48
CA ILE A 43 -0.06 9.67 5.38
C ILE A 43 -0.10 8.63 4.25
N SER A 44 -1.31 8.28 3.82
CA SER A 44 -1.53 7.39 2.68
C SER A 44 -1.04 8.04 1.39
N VAL A 45 -0.52 7.24 0.46
CA VAL A 45 -0.12 7.75 -0.85
C VAL A 45 -1.28 8.47 -1.57
N GLY A 46 -0.96 9.58 -2.23
CA GLY A 46 -1.90 10.49 -2.90
C GLY A 46 -2.54 11.53 -1.99
N HIS A 47 -2.09 11.67 -0.74
CA HIS A 47 -2.65 12.60 0.23
C HIS A 47 -1.56 13.47 0.85
N ASP A 48 -1.98 14.64 1.31
CA ASP A 48 -1.20 15.61 2.06
C ASP A 48 -1.93 16.07 3.33
N GLU A 49 -1.16 16.60 4.28
CA GLU A 49 -1.67 17.15 5.53
C GLU A 49 -0.75 18.24 6.09
N ASP A 50 -1.35 19.33 6.60
CA ASP A 50 -0.63 20.34 7.38
C ASP A 50 -0.59 19.95 8.86
N VAL A 51 0.61 19.77 9.42
CA VAL A 51 0.80 19.29 10.79
C VAL A 51 1.63 20.29 11.61
N PRO A 52 1.14 20.76 12.77
CA PRO A 52 1.93 21.60 13.66
C PRO A 52 3.00 20.77 14.38
N GLY A 53 4.24 21.22 14.30
CA GLY A 53 5.36 20.71 15.08
C GLY A 53 5.46 21.36 16.47
N GLN A 54 6.31 20.78 17.32
CA GLN A 54 6.53 21.23 18.69
C GLN A 54 7.20 22.61 18.75
N SER A 55 7.95 23.00 17.72
CA SER A 55 8.52 24.35 17.59
C SER A 55 7.47 25.44 17.34
N GLY A 56 6.22 25.06 17.05
CA GLY A 56 5.16 25.97 16.61
C GLY A 56 5.16 26.24 15.11
N LYS A 57 6.11 25.68 14.34
CA LYS A 57 6.07 25.67 12.88
C LYS A 57 5.01 24.68 12.40
N VAL A 58 4.29 25.04 11.33
CA VAL A 58 3.42 24.12 10.59
C VAL A 58 4.20 23.57 9.40
N TYR A 59 4.15 22.26 9.22
CA TYR A 59 4.78 21.56 8.11
C TYR A 59 3.71 21.04 7.16
N HIS A 60 3.91 21.27 5.86
CA HIS A 60 3.11 20.65 4.82
C HIS A 60 3.71 19.29 4.48
N LEU A 61 3.04 18.20 4.86
CA LEU A 61 3.51 16.84 4.69
C LEU A 61 2.74 16.20 3.54
N ASP A 62 3.43 15.81 2.47
CA ASP A 62 2.81 15.17 1.30
C ASP A 62 3.40 13.79 1.06
N CYS A 63 2.53 12.79 0.87
CA CYS A 63 2.89 11.46 0.44
C CYS A 63 2.38 11.21 -0.98
N GLY A 64 3.17 11.56 -1.99
CA GLY A 64 2.86 11.32 -3.39
C GLY A 64 3.21 9.91 -3.91
N THR A 65 2.86 9.66 -5.17
CA THR A 65 3.28 8.47 -5.94
C THR A 65 4.54 8.75 -6.75
N THR A 66 5.32 7.72 -7.05
CA THR A 66 6.45 7.78 -8.00
C THR A 66 6.39 6.61 -9.00
N SER A 67 6.91 6.81 -10.21
CA SER A 67 7.01 5.76 -11.24
C SER A 67 8.22 4.84 -11.04
N SER A 68 9.18 5.23 -10.20
CA SER A 68 10.35 4.43 -9.83
C SER A 68 10.40 4.31 -8.31
N PRO A 69 10.75 3.13 -7.76
CA PRO A 69 10.74 2.94 -6.33
C PRO A 69 11.81 3.81 -5.67
N ARG A 70 11.42 4.51 -4.60
CA ARG A 70 12.33 5.35 -3.81
C ARG A 70 13.16 4.52 -2.83
N VAL A 71 12.52 3.54 -2.20
CA VAL A 71 13.17 2.59 -1.28
C VAL A 71 12.61 1.19 -1.53
N GLY A 72 13.48 0.22 -1.81
CA GLY A 72 13.08 -1.16 -2.08
C GLY A 72 12.12 -1.26 -3.27
N GLU A 73 10.94 -1.84 -3.06
CA GLU A 73 9.87 -1.96 -4.06
C GLU A 73 8.71 -0.97 -3.80
N ILE A 74 8.93 0.06 -2.98
CA ILE A 74 7.89 1.01 -2.57
C ILE A 74 7.81 2.20 -3.54
N PHE A 75 6.65 2.38 -4.17
CA PHE A 75 6.37 3.43 -5.16
C PHE A 75 5.73 4.69 -4.55
N ALA A 76 6.18 5.06 -3.34
CA ALA A 76 5.80 6.29 -2.66
C ALA A 76 6.95 7.32 -2.71
N LYS A 77 6.59 8.59 -2.71
CA LYS A 77 7.51 9.72 -2.53
C LYS A 77 6.94 10.57 -1.40
N CYS A 78 7.79 11.08 -0.52
CA CYS A 78 7.38 12.07 0.46
C CYS A 78 8.08 13.41 0.26
N THR A 79 7.38 14.47 0.62
CA THR A 79 7.93 15.82 0.73
C THR A 79 7.49 16.48 2.03
N VAL A 80 8.35 17.33 2.57
CA VAL A 80 8.11 18.22 3.71
C VAL A 80 8.29 19.64 3.20
N ASP A 81 7.26 20.47 3.26
CA ASP A 81 7.24 21.82 2.68
C ASP A 81 7.69 21.81 1.20
N ASP A 82 7.09 20.92 0.40
CA ASP A 82 7.37 20.69 -1.02
C ASP A 82 8.80 20.23 -1.36
N LYS A 83 9.61 19.89 -0.34
CA LYS A 83 11.00 19.45 -0.51
C LYS A 83 11.17 18.01 -0.11
N GLU A 84 11.95 17.26 -0.89
CA GLU A 84 12.28 15.88 -0.55
C GLU A 84 13.21 15.87 0.67
N PRO A 85 12.83 15.21 1.77
CA PRO A 85 13.67 15.15 2.95
C PRO A 85 14.89 14.25 2.72
N PHE A 86 15.99 14.56 3.39
CA PHE A 86 17.16 13.69 3.40
C PHE A 86 16.95 12.50 4.35
N GLY A 87 17.54 11.34 4.03
CA GLY A 87 17.52 10.17 4.92
C GLY A 87 16.23 9.34 4.89
N ILE A 88 15.49 9.38 3.78
CA ILE A 88 14.33 8.50 3.56
C ILE A 88 14.77 7.03 3.66
N THR A 89 14.01 6.22 4.39
CA THR A 89 14.28 4.78 4.61
C THR A 89 13.00 3.96 4.51
N ALA A 90 13.11 2.63 4.48
CA ALA A 90 11.94 1.76 4.60
C ALA A 90 11.46 1.74 6.05
N ASN A 91 10.15 1.71 6.27
CA ASN A 91 9.62 1.50 7.60
C ASN A 91 9.83 0.04 8.03
N ALA A 92 10.37 -0.17 9.22
CA ALA A 92 10.68 -1.51 9.72
C ALA A 92 9.42 -2.33 10.07
N SER A 93 8.34 -1.64 10.44
CA SER A 93 7.06 -2.23 10.86
C SER A 93 6.06 -2.37 9.70
N ASP A 94 6.25 -1.60 8.63
CA ASP A 94 5.38 -1.58 7.46
C ASP A 94 6.20 -1.71 6.16
N LYS A 95 6.14 -2.89 5.54
CA LYS A 95 6.84 -3.20 4.29
C LYS A 95 6.40 -2.36 3.09
N ASN A 96 5.25 -1.67 3.18
CA ASN A 96 4.72 -0.80 2.14
C ASN A 96 4.89 0.69 2.51
N GLY A 97 5.54 0.98 3.63
CA GLY A 97 5.75 2.33 4.15
C GLY A 97 7.20 2.79 4.02
N ILE A 98 7.39 4.07 3.72
CA ILE A 98 8.69 4.73 3.87
C ILE A 98 8.68 5.68 5.07
N ASN A 99 9.83 5.83 5.73
CA ASN A 99 10.05 6.83 6.76
C ASN A 99 10.59 8.12 6.12
N CYS A 100 10.03 9.25 6.52
CA CYS A 100 10.22 10.57 5.95
C CYS A 100 10.60 11.56 7.06
N PRO A 101 11.90 11.85 7.24
CA PRO A 101 12.34 12.76 8.29
C PRO A 101 11.85 14.19 8.08
N ILE A 102 11.41 14.85 9.15
CA ILE A 102 11.16 16.29 9.20
C ILE A 102 12.41 16.96 9.79
N ALA A 103 12.95 17.94 9.07
CA ALA A 103 14.14 18.70 9.47
C ALA A 103 13.81 20.03 10.16
#